data_AF-A0A2V5Y9L4-F1
#
_entry.id   AF-A0A2V5Y9L4-F1
#
_cell.length_a   1.000
_cell.length_b   1.000
_cell.length_c   1.000
_cell.angle_alpha   90.00
_cell.angle_beta   90.00
_cell.angle_gamma   90.00
#
_symmetry.space_group_name_H-M   'P 1'
#
loop_
_entity.id
_entity.type
_entity.pdbx_description
1 polymer ?
#
loop_
_entity_poly.entity_id
_entity_poly.type
_entity_poly.pdbx_seq_one_letter_code
_entity_poly.pdbx_strand_id
1 'polypeptide(L)'
;MQKSTEPLPMTGDRRWARWEIPTLLGLLVIYVALASYKIHLPGLYYDEILFVGPAAGERPYLKCFGLPLLIFPYIGALKSWIYTPIFALFGVSPISIRLPAILISCGTLALGYSLVRRILTPRWAVAFTGACAVHPGFVLLTKVDLGPIALMLFLKALCLVLLFKWLEGSQRICWSVVGVCMLGFFDKFNFIWFVVALAFSTSAIYGAEIFRKLRTVPVRVLLATATTLTALGLLVLWVVYPLLQRPHTQASSGRFWQMWALYESMSTGGATAFLWFKSPPTVPSWMGWGVLSLTAIWLLLAFVSYALRTRANKKLDTRTLRFCIWCLLMFGIILAEMVLTPQAGGPHHVIMLFPFDLLAGFSAAFLFANTFEAMRRQVILLEGCVLIMWVMSNVRSLEMHYSKFEDVSSFRGRWSPHVESLATYLNERATNVDSIYVVDWGIGFQLRALCRPEIGRKVRDSWPTFLGWSADKADEAVEIERVFPPEKKVLYVSFVPEESVFSQALRNFEQMKVTAGDTTKVLSNVPPPIMDTYQIFEKPASGADGR
;
A
#
# COMPACT_ATOMS: atom_id res chain seq x y z
N MET A 1 -4.79 50.51 -13.94
CA MET A 1 -4.28 49.13 -13.75
C MET A 1 -5.45 48.19 -13.50
N GLN A 2 -6.02 47.66 -14.57
CA GLN A 2 -7.20 46.79 -14.55
C GLN A 2 -6.70 45.36 -14.27
N LYS A 3 -6.88 44.88 -13.03
CA LYS A 3 -6.57 43.50 -12.65
C LYS A 3 -7.47 42.58 -13.47
N SER A 4 -6.88 41.68 -14.26
CA SER A 4 -7.61 40.71 -15.08
C SER A 4 -8.54 39.85 -14.20
N THR A 5 -9.82 39.97 -14.51
CA THR A 5 -10.99 39.45 -13.78
C THR A 5 -11.56 38.22 -14.47
N GLU A 6 -10.78 37.14 -14.61
CA GLU A 6 -11.35 35.86 -15.07
C GLU A 6 -10.95 34.68 -14.19
N PRO A 7 -11.89 33.80 -13.79
CA PRO A 7 -11.55 32.48 -13.29
C PRO A 7 -10.80 31.73 -14.40
N LEU A 8 -9.57 31.29 -14.12
CA LEU A 8 -8.68 30.57 -15.04
C LEU A 8 -9.47 29.55 -15.90
N PRO A 9 -9.80 29.88 -17.17
CA PRO A 9 -10.51 28.96 -18.04
C PRO A 9 -9.49 27.94 -18.52
N MET A 10 -9.74 26.69 -18.16
CA MET A 10 -8.89 25.61 -18.57
C MET A 10 -9.21 25.14 -19.98
N THR A 11 -8.19 25.19 -20.84
CA THR A 11 -8.17 24.67 -22.21
C THR A 11 -8.18 23.14 -22.19
N GLY A 12 -9.27 22.56 -21.73
CA GLY A 12 -9.63 21.19 -22.05
C GLY A 12 -10.97 21.27 -22.74
N ASP A 13 -11.04 20.84 -24.00
CA ASP A 13 -12.34 20.58 -24.60
C ASP A 13 -13.11 19.67 -23.62
N ARG A 14 -14.30 20.15 -23.19
CA ARG A 14 -15.14 19.38 -22.26
C ARG A 14 -15.53 18.05 -22.91
N ARG A 15 -15.47 17.99 -24.24
CA ARG A 15 -15.71 16.78 -25.01
C ARG A 15 -14.47 15.90 -25.02
N TRP A 16 -14.69 14.61 -24.78
CA TRP A 16 -13.70 13.58 -24.97
C TRP A 16 -13.60 13.31 -26.47
N ALA A 17 -12.38 13.30 -27.01
CA ALA A 17 -12.15 12.83 -28.36
C ALA A 17 -12.44 11.32 -28.44
N ARG A 18 -12.90 10.87 -29.61
CA ARG A 18 -13.39 9.48 -29.82
C ARG A 18 -12.37 8.40 -29.45
N TRP A 19 -11.07 8.70 -29.55
CA TRP A 19 -9.98 7.78 -29.23
C TRP A 19 -9.65 7.73 -27.73
N GLU A 20 -10.00 8.74 -26.94
CA GLU A 20 -9.56 8.85 -25.53
C GLU A 20 -10.10 7.71 -24.68
N ILE A 21 -11.41 7.45 -24.77
CA ILE A 21 -12.10 6.43 -24.00
C ILE A 21 -11.57 5.02 -24.32
N PRO A 22 -11.54 4.55 -25.59
CA PRO A 22 -11.03 3.21 -25.88
C PRO A 22 -9.55 3.05 -25.52
N THR A 23 -8.71 4.09 -25.68
CA THR A 23 -7.31 4.03 -25.25
C THR A 23 -7.18 3.92 -23.73
N LEU A 24 -7.94 4.72 -22.96
CA LEU A 24 -7.95 4.60 -21.51
C LEU A 24 -8.41 3.20 -21.07
N LEU A 25 -9.51 2.69 -21.64
CA LEU A 25 -9.99 1.33 -21.35
C LEU A 25 -8.94 0.27 -21.64
N GLY A 26 -8.23 0.39 -22.78
CA GLY A 26 -7.12 -0.51 -23.11
C GLY A 26 -6.00 -0.50 -22.06
N LEU A 27 -5.60 0.68 -21.58
CA LEU A 27 -4.59 0.82 -20.52
C LEU A 27 -5.06 0.24 -19.18
N LEU A 28 -6.33 0.44 -18.83
CA LEU A 28 -6.93 -0.13 -17.63
C LEU A 28 -6.98 -1.66 -17.70
N VAL A 29 -7.33 -2.22 -18.86
CA VAL A 29 -7.30 -3.67 -19.10
C VAL A 29 -5.88 -4.22 -18.99
N ILE A 30 -4.87 -3.53 -19.54
CA ILE A 30 -3.46 -3.91 -19.41
C ILE A 30 -3.05 -3.97 -17.94
N TYR A 31 -3.37 -2.93 -17.16
CA TYR A 31 -3.07 -2.92 -15.72
C TYR A 31 -3.74 -4.09 -15.00
N VAL A 32 -5.05 -4.31 -15.21
CA VAL A 32 -5.79 -5.40 -14.57
C VAL A 32 -5.17 -6.75 -14.95
N ALA A 33 -4.86 -6.97 -16.23
CA ALA A 33 -4.25 -8.21 -16.70
C ALA A 33 -2.88 -8.46 -16.06
N LEU A 34 -2.04 -7.42 -15.95
CA LEU A 34 -0.74 -7.53 -15.29
C LEU A 34 -0.92 -7.83 -13.79
N ALA A 35 -1.75 -7.07 -13.08
CA ALA A 35 -1.94 -7.25 -11.63
C ALA A 35 -2.63 -8.58 -11.28
N SER A 36 -3.55 -9.06 -12.12
CA SER A 36 -4.25 -10.33 -11.92
C SER A 36 -3.48 -11.55 -12.44
N TYR A 37 -2.37 -11.37 -13.15
CA TYR A 37 -1.57 -12.49 -13.65
C TYR A 37 -1.14 -13.40 -12.50
N LYS A 38 -1.49 -14.69 -12.58
CA LYS A 38 -1.35 -15.68 -11.50
C LYS A 38 -1.80 -15.08 -10.15
N ILE A 39 -3.08 -14.73 -10.04
CA ILE A 39 -3.63 -14.01 -8.88
C ILE A 39 -3.41 -14.70 -7.52
N HIS A 40 -3.22 -16.02 -7.51
CA HIS A 40 -2.89 -16.81 -6.31
C HIS A 40 -1.42 -16.66 -5.86
N LEU A 41 -0.55 -16.09 -6.70
CA LEU A 41 0.87 -15.91 -6.40
C LEU A 41 1.22 -14.42 -6.23
N PRO A 42 2.12 -14.06 -5.30
CA PRO A 42 2.65 -14.90 -4.21
C PRO A 42 1.52 -15.43 -3.30
N GLY A 43 1.78 -16.40 -2.44
CA GLY A 43 0.80 -16.86 -1.44
C GLY A 43 0.25 -15.69 -0.61
N LEU A 44 -0.97 -15.83 -0.09
CA LEU A 44 -1.60 -14.77 0.72
C LEU A 44 -0.69 -14.41 1.90
N TYR A 45 -0.38 -13.13 2.05
CA TYR A 45 0.50 -12.67 3.11
C TYR A 45 -0.25 -12.35 4.40
N TYR A 46 0.42 -12.53 5.54
CA TYR A 46 -0.17 -12.37 6.86
C TYR A 46 -0.81 -10.99 7.08
N ASP A 47 -0.13 -9.89 6.71
CA ASP A 47 -0.70 -8.54 6.88
C ASP A 47 -1.68 -8.17 5.76
N GLU A 48 -1.61 -8.83 4.59
CA GLU A 48 -2.53 -8.60 3.46
C GLU A 48 -3.98 -8.92 3.87
N ILE A 49 -4.16 -9.93 4.72
CA ILE A 49 -5.46 -10.48 5.11
C ILE A 49 -5.93 -10.04 6.50
N LEU A 50 -5.25 -9.09 7.14
CA LEU A 50 -5.60 -8.61 8.48
C LEU A 50 -7.08 -8.17 8.62
N PHE A 51 -7.64 -7.64 7.54
CA PHE A 51 -9.02 -7.17 7.46
C PHE A 51 -10.06 -8.29 7.33
N VAL A 52 -9.64 -9.51 6.99
CA VAL A 52 -10.52 -10.65 6.67
C VAL A 52 -11.29 -11.12 7.90
N GLY A 53 -10.62 -11.33 9.03
CA GLY A 53 -11.27 -11.74 10.27
C GLY A 53 -12.43 -10.81 10.66
N PRO A 54 -12.18 -9.49 10.82
CA PRO A 54 -13.25 -8.52 11.08
C PRO A 54 -14.34 -8.47 10.01
N ALA A 55 -13.99 -8.64 8.72
CA ALA A 55 -14.97 -8.67 7.63
C ALA A 55 -15.87 -9.92 7.68
N ALA A 56 -15.34 -11.04 8.18
CA ALA A 56 -16.03 -12.31 8.40
C ALA A 56 -16.72 -12.42 9.77
N GLY A 57 -16.68 -11.37 10.59
CA GLY A 57 -17.38 -11.30 11.88
C GLY A 57 -16.53 -11.60 13.11
N GLU A 58 -15.22 -11.82 12.98
CA GLU A 58 -14.33 -11.96 14.13
C GLU A 58 -14.23 -10.67 14.96
N ARG A 59 -13.66 -10.76 16.16
CA ARG A 59 -13.46 -9.59 17.03
C ARG A 59 -12.33 -8.71 16.48
N PRO A 60 -12.60 -7.44 16.12
CA PRO A 60 -11.58 -6.50 15.70
C PRO A 60 -10.91 -5.87 16.92
N TYR A 61 -9.92 -5.01 16.69
CA TYR A 61 -9.22 -4.28 17.75
C TYR A 61 -10.17 -3.39 18.58
N LEU A 62 -11.03 -2.61 17.91
CA LEU A 62 -12.03 -1.75 18.55
C LEU A 62 -13.38 -1.88 17.85
N LYS A 63 -14.46 -2.00 18.63
CA LYS A 63 -15.86 -1.98 18.17
C LYS A 63 -16.60 -0.79 18.77
N CYS A 64 -17.53 -0.22 18.01
CA CYS A 64 -18.46 0.80 18.47
C CYS A 64 -19.86 0.45 17.97
N PHE A 65 -20.86 0.44 18.86
CA PHE A 65 -22.24 0.04 18.55
C PHE A 65 -22.36 -1.32 17.79
N GLY A 66 -21.49 -2.28 18.13
CA GLY A 66 -21.44 -3.59 17.47
C GLY A 66 -20.68 -3.62 16.13
N LEU A 67 -20.38 -2.47 15.54
CA LEU A 67 -19.63 -2.36 14.30
C LEU A 67 -18.11 -2.29 14.55
N PRO A 68 -17.29 -3.00 13.75
CA PRO A 68 -15.84 -2.81 13.76
C PRO A 68 -15.49 -1.35 13.45
N LEU A 69 -14.66 -0.73 14.29
CA LEU A 69 -14.15 0.63 14.09
C LEU A 69 -12.68 0.60 13.69
N LEU A 70 -11.84 -0.07 14.48
CA LEU A 70 -10.42 -0.28 14.18
C LEU A 70 -10.14 -1.78 14.13
N ILE A 71 -9.39 -2.23 13.13
CA ILE A 71 -8.93 -3.63 13.00
C ILE A 71 -7.51 -3.82 13.53
N PHE A 72 -6.75 -2.73 13.57
CA PHE A 72 -5.42 -2.62 14.18
C PHE A 72 -5.33 -1.26 14.88
N PRO A 73 -4.40 -1.02 15.83
CA PRO A 73 -4.33 0.24 16.56
C PRO A 73 -4.36 1.53 15.73
N TYR A 74 -3.99 1.47 14.44
CA TYR A 74 -3.95 2.60 13.51
C TYR A 74 -4.60 2.31 12.14
N ILE A 75 -5.35 1.20 12.00
CA ILE A 75 -6.02 0.80 10.75
C ILE A 75 -7.52 0.70 11.02
N GLY A 76 -8.31 1.47 10.26
CA GLY A 76 -9.77 1.44 10.39
C GLY A 76 -10.40 0.24 9.72
N ALA A 77 -11.69 0.06 10.00
CA ALA A 77 -12.49 -1.03 9.47
C ALA A 77 -13.05 -0.79 8.06
N LEU A 78 -12.69 0.31 7.39
CA LEU A 78 -13.24 0.69 6.09
C LEU A 78 -13.15 -0.44 5.06
N LYS A 79 -11.95 -1.02 4.91
CA LYS A 79 -11.73 -2.16 4.01
C LYS A 79 -12.59 -3.35 4.42
N SER A 80 -12.65 -3.67 5.71
CA SER A 80 -13.50 -4.77 6.20
C SER A 80 -14.97 -4.56 5.86
N TRP A 81 -15.51 -3.35 6.02
CA TRP A 81 -16.91 -3.05 5.68
C TRP A 81 -17.21 -3.26 4.20
N ILE A 82 -16.29 -2.85 3.31
CA ILE A 82 -16.42 -3.04 1.86
C ILE A 82 -16.38 -4.54 1.51
N TYR A 83 -15.55 -5.31 2.20
CA TYR A 83 -15.33 -6.73 1.91
C TYR A 83 -16.31 -7.68 2.60
N THR A 84 -17.04 -7.26 3.64
CA THR A 84 -18.08 -8.09 4.27
C THR A 84 -19.09 -8.64 3.26
N PRO A 85 -19.75 -7.84 2.39
CA PRO A 85 -20.67 -8.39 1.40
C PRO A 85 -19.95 -9.24 0.33
N ILE A 86 -18.69 -8.94 0.01
CA ILE A 86 -17.91 -9.71 -0.97
C ILE A 86 -17.64 -11.12 -0.44
N PHE A 87 -17.20 -11.24 0.81
CA PHE A 87 -16.96 -12.54 1.44
C PHE A 87 -18.25 -13.30 1.73
N ALA A 88 -19.35 -12.59 2.02
CA ALA A 88 -20.66 -13.23 2.16
C ALA A 88 -21.14 -13.87 0.85
N LEU A 89 -20.85 -13.27 -0.32
CA LEU A 89 -21.28 -13.75 -1.63
C LEU A 89 -20.32 -14.77 -2.27
N PHE A 90 -19.01 -14.54 -2.13
CA PHE A 90 -17.99 -15.30 -2.87
C PHE A 90 -17.09 -16.17 -1.97
N GLY A 91 -17.25 -16.09 -0.65
CA GLY A 91 -16.33 -16.70 0.30
C GLY A 91 -14.96 -16.02 0.34
N VAL A 92 -14.08 -16.51 1.23
CA VAL A 92 -12.71 -16.04 1.37
C VAL A 92 -11.79 -16.85 0.47
N SER A 93 -11.10 -16.20 -0.46
CA SER A 93 -10.13 -16.81 -1.37
C SER A 93 -9.13 -15.75 -1.85
N PRO A 94 -7.98 -16.14 -2.43
CA PRO A 94 -7.05 -15.19 -3.03
C PRO A 94 -7.70 -14.25 -4.06
N ILE A 95 -8.66 -14.77 -4.84
CA ILE A 95 -9.40 -13.99 -5.84
C ILE A 95 -10.30 -12.96 -5.16
N SER A 96 -11.13 -13.37 -4.19
CA SER A 96 -12.06 -12.46 -3.51
C SER A 96 -11.35 -11.42 -2.64
N ILE A 97 -10.09 -11.67 -2.26
CA ILE A 97 -9.23 -10.71 -1.56
C ILE A 97 -8.60 -9.71 -2.55
N ARG A 98 -7.93 -10.18 -3.61
CA ARG A 98 -7.07 -9.36 -4.46
C ARG A 98 -7.80 -8.65 -5.59
N LEU A 99 -8.78 -9.31 -6.23
CA LEU A 99 -9.46 -8.73 -7.38
C LEU A 99 -10.16 -7.40 -7.04
N PRO A 100 -10.89 -7.24 -5.92
CA PRO A 100 -11.48 -5.95 -5.57
C PRO A 100 -10.42 -4.85 -5.35
N ALA A 101 -9.29 -5.16 -4.71
CA ALA A 101 -8.19 -4.21 -4.51
C ALA A 101 -7.55 -3.76 -5.84
N ILE A 102 -7.38 -4.69 -6.78
CA ILE A 102 -6.94 -4.40 -8.15
C ILE A 102 -7.95 -3.49 -8.86
N LEU A 103 -9.25 -3.76 -8.75
CA LEU A 103 -10.29 -2.92 -9.36
C LEU A 103 -10.37 -1.52 -8.75
N ILE A 104 -10.19 -1.39 -7.43
CA ILE A 104 -10.06 -0.08 -6.76
C ILE A 104 -8.86 0.69 -7.32
N SER A 105 -7.72 0.01 -7.48
CA SER A 105 -6.50 0.60 -8.04
C SER A 105 -6.63 0.95 -9.53
N CYS A 106 -7.44 0.21 -10.29
CA CYS A 106 -7.85 0.59 -11.64
C CYS A 106 -8.62 1.93 -11.63
N GLY A 107 -9.49 2.14 -10.63
CA GLY A 107 -10.12 3.43 -10.36
C GLY A 107 -9.11 4.56 -10.09
N THR A 108 -8.01 4.28 -9.37
CA THR A 108 -6.91 5.23 -9.15
C THR A 108 -6.30 5.69 -10.47
N LEU A 109 -6.05 4.77 -11.41
CA LEU A 109 -5.52 5.11 -12.74
C LEU A 109 -6.47 5.98 -13.55
N ALA A 110 -7.77 5.70 -13.52
CA ALA A 110 -8.79 6.51 -14.19
C ALA A 110 -8.89 7.93 -13.60
N LEU A 111 -8.78 8.07 -12.29
CA LEU A 111 -8.73 9.37 -11.62
C LEU A 111 -7.43 10.13 -11.94
N GLY A 112 -6.29 9.43 -11.98
CA GLY A 112 -5.02 9.98 -12.43
C GLY A 112 -5.07 10.50 -13.86
N TYR A 113 -5.67 9.72 -14.78
CA TYR A 113 -5.94 10.16 -16.15
C TYR A 113 -6.78 11.46 -16.15
N SER A 114 -7.88 11.48 -15.40
CA SER A 114 -8.75 12.67 -15.33
C SER A 114 -8.02 13.89 -14.77
N LEU A 115 -7.11 13.71 -13.81
CA LEU A 115 -6.30 14.79 -13.26
C LEU A 115 -5.34 15.32 -14.31
N VAL A 116 -4.53 14.46 -14.94
CA VAL A 116 -3.52 14.88 -15.93
C VAL A 116 -4.17 15.43 -17.20
N ARG A 117 -5.32 14.90 -17.62
CA ARG A 117 -6.08 15.45 -18.77
C ARG A 117 -6.48 16.91 -18.52
N ARG A 118 -6.81 17.24 -17.27
CA ARG A 118 -7.16 18.60 -16.85
C ARG A 118 -5.93 19.48 -16.58
N ILE A 119 -4.90 18.86 -16.04
CA ILE A 119 -3.48 19.23 -16.00
C ILE A 119 -2.94 19.87 -17.30
N LEU A 120 -2.78 18.96 -18.25
CA LEU A 120 -1.93 19.07 -19.42
C LEU A 120 -2.84 18.93 -20.65
N THR A 121 -2.85 17.74 -21.27
CA THR A 121 -3.70 17.42 -22.42
C THR A 121 -4.05 15.92 -22.42
N PRO A 122 -5.03 15.48 -23.21
CA PRO A 122 -5.36 14.05 -23.37
C PRO A 122 -4.18 13.13 -23.72
N ARG A 123 -3.26 13.56 -24.58
CA ARG A 123 -2.11 12.74 -25.00
C ARG A 123 -1.13 12.49 -23.85
N TRP A 124 -0.83 13.54 -23.10
CA TRP A 124 0.00 13.47 -21.90
C TRP A 124 -0.67 12.66 -20.79
N ALA A 125 -2.01 12.71 -20.69
CA ALA A 125 -2.77 11.86 -19.78
C ALA A 125 -2.68 10.37 -20.15
N VAL A 126 -2.80 10.02 -21.43
CA VAL A 126 -2.57 8.63 -21.90
C VAL A 126 -1.15 8.16 -21.58
N ALA A 127 -0.15 8.99 -21.88
CA ALA A 127 1.24 8.66 -21.60
C ALA A 127 1.51 8.45 -20.10
N PHE A 128 0.96 9.32 -19.23
CA PHE A 128 1.05 9.19 -17.78
C PHE A 128 0.36 7.92 -17.27
N THR A 129 -0.88 7.67 -17.72
CA THR A 129 -1.63 6.49 -17.30
C THR A 129 -0.97 5.21 -17.79
N GLY A 130 -0.40 5.20 -19.00
CA GLY A 130 0.37 4.08 -19.53
C GLY A 130 1.62 3.81 -18.71
N ALA A 131 2.34 4.85 -18.30
CA ALA A 131 3.50 4.73 -17.42
C ALA A 131 3.11 4.13 -16.05
N CYS A 132 2.03 4.62 -15.45
CA CYS A 132 1.52 4.10 -14.17
C CYS A 132 1.01 2.65 -14.29
N ALA A 133 0.38 2.28 -15.40
CA ALA A 133 -0.20 0.95 -15.63
C ALA A 133 0.85 -0.17 -15.66
N VAL A 134 2.10 0.15 -15.99
CA VAL A 134 3.23 -0.80 -16.04
C VAL A 134 4.26 -0.58 -14.94
N HIS A 135 4.05 0.39 -14.04
CA HIS A 135 5.00 0.72 -12.97
C HIS A 135 5.06 -0.43 -11.94
N PRO A 136 6.20 -1.13 -11.76
CA PRO A 136 6.32 -2.31 -10.91
C PRO A 136 5.87 -2.08 -9.48
N GLY A 137 6.29 -0.97 -8.86
CA GLY A 137 5.85 -0.62 -7.51
C GLY A 137 4.34 -0.46 -7.38
N PHE A 138 3.65 0.03 -8.41
CA PHE A 138 2.20 0.21 -8.37
C PHE A 138 1.51 -1.13 -8.62
N VAL A 139 1.87 -1.84 -9.70
CA VAL A 139 1.28 -3.13 -10.09
C VAL A 139 1.45 -4.18 -9.00
N LEU A 140 2.68 -4.38 -8.51
CA LEU A 140 3.01 -5.48 -7.61
C LEU A 140 2.51 -5.24 -6.18
N LEU A 141 2.58 -4.01 -5.66
CA LEU A 141 2.06 -3.72 -4.32
C LEU A 141 0.53 -3.71 -4.29
N THR A 142 -0.14 -3.19 -5.32
CA THR A 142 -1.62 -3.16 -5.35
C THR A 142 -2.23 -4.53 -5.60
N LYS A 143 -1.49 -5.44 -6.27
CA LYS A 143 -1.86 -6.85 -6.43
C LYS A 143 -2.09 -7.56 -5.10
N VAL A 144 -1.20 -7.36 -4.13
CA VAL A 144 -1.28 -8.01 -2.80
C VAL A 144 -1.82 -7.08 -1.73
N ASP A 145 -2.19 -5.84 -2.11
CA ASP A 145 -2.64 -4.75 -1.25
C ASP A 145 -1.90 -4.66 0.10
N LEU A 146 -0.57 -4.75 0.05
CA LEU A 146 0.28 -4.83 1.24
C LEU A 146 0.16 -3.53 2.05
N GLY A 147 -0.23 -3.62 3.31
CA GLY A 147 -0.28 -2.47 4.22
C GLY A 147 -1.38 -1.46 3.88
N PRO A 148 -2.62 -1.94 3.74
CA PRO A 148 -3.67 -1.50 2.79
C PRO A 148 -3.36 -0.21 2.04
N ILE A 149 -3.05 -0.32 0.76
CA ILE A 149 -2.64 0.81 -0.09
C ILE A 149 -3.63 1.12 -1.21
N ALA A 150 -4.49 0.18 -1.62
CA ALA A 150 -5.40 0.36 -2.73
C ALA A 150 -6.41 1.48 -2.44
N LEU A 151 -7.08 1.41 -1.27
CA LEU A 151 -7.98 2.47 -0.81
C LEU A 151 -7.25 3.78 -0.57
N MET A 152 -6.10 3.74 0.10
CA MET A 152 -5.22 4.89 0.30
C MET A 152 -4.91 5.63 -1.03
N LEU A 153 -4.46 4.91 -2.06
CA LEU A 153 -4.12 5.50 -3.36
C LEU A 153 -5.36 6.01 -4.10
N PHE A 154 -6.48 5.29 -4.03
CA PHE A 154 -7.75 5.71 -4.64
C PHE A 154 -8.28 7.00 -4.01
N LEU A 155 -8.35 7.05 -2.67
CA LEU A 155 -8.82 8.22 -1.92
C LEU A 155 -7.87 9.41 -2.13
N LYS A 156 -6.56 9.17 -2.22
CA LYS A 156 -5.59 10.19 -2.61
C LYS A 156 -5.90 10.75 -3.98
N ALA A 157 -6.01 9.91 -5.02
CA ALA A 157 -6.30 10.37 -6.38
C ALA A 157 -7.66 11.09 -6.49
N LEU A 158 -8.68 10.60 -5.80
CA LEU A 158 -9.99 11.24 -5.72
C LEU A 158 -9.89 12.63 -5.07
N CYS A 159 -9.16 12.73 -3.95
CA CYS A 159 -8.90 13.99 -3.28
C CYS A 159 -8.21 14.99 -4.20
N LEU A 160 -7.19 14.56 -4.97
CA LEU A 160 -6.52 15.43 -5.93
C LEU A 160 -7.45 15.94 -7.03
N VAL A 161 -8.27 15.07 -7.63
CA VAL A 161 -9.26 15.48 -8.64
C VAL A 161 -10.25 16.48 -8.06
N LEU A 162 -10.75 16.22 -6.85
CA LEU A 162 -11.70 17.11 -6.15
C LEU A 162 -11.07 18.44 -5.75
N LEU A 163 -9.80 18.44 -5.31
CA LEU A 163 -9.06 19.65 -4.96
C LEU A 163 -8.96 20.58 -6.16
N PHE A 164 -8.48 20.09 -7.29
CA PHE A 164 -8.39 20.91 -8.50
C PHE A 164 -9.78 21.26 -9.05
N LYS A 165 -10.83 20.46 -8.77
CA LYS A 165 -12.24 20.85 -9.05
C LYS A 165 -12.68 22.02 -8.19
N TRP A 166 -12.34 22.02 -6.92
CA TRP A 166 -12.65 23.10 -6.00
C TRP A 166 -11.88 24.37 -6.33
N LEU A 167 -10.57 24.28 -6.60
CA LEU A 167 -9.73 25.43 -6.96
C LEU A 167 -10.28 26.18 -8.18
N GLU A 168 -10.74 25.44 -9.19
CA GLU A 168 -11.29 26.02 -10.43
C GLU A 168 -12.77 26.42 -10.31
N GLY A 169 -13.55 25.72 -9.48
CA GLY A 169 -15.02 25.76 -9.54
C GLY A 169 -15.72 26.16 -8.24
N SER A 170 -16.85 25.49 -7.99
CA SER A 170 -17.75 25.77 -6.86
C SER A 170 -17.08 25.57 -5.50
N GLN A 171 -17.42 26.44 -4.55
CA GLN A 171 -16.94 26.39 -3.17
C GLN A 171 -17.39 25.13 -2.43
N ARG A 172 -18.57 24.58 -2.77
CA ARG A 172 -19.16 23.42 -2.06
C ARG A 172 -18.31 22.15 -2.17
N ILE A 173 -17.45 22.05 -3.18
CA ILE A 173 -16.57 20.90 -3.40
C ILE A 173 -15.53 20.76 -2.28
N CYS A 174 -15.23 21.83 -1.51
CA CYS A 174 -14.32 21.75 -0.37
C CYS A 174 -14.76 20.69 0.65
N TRP A 175 -16.07 20.53 0.87
CA TRP A 175 -16.60 19.54 1.79
C TRP A 175 -16.32 18.11 1.33
N SER A 176 -16.34 17.88 0.01
CA SER A 176 -15.94 16.59 -0.55
C SER A 176 -14.44 16.33 -0.37
N VAL A 177 -13.59 17.36 -0.50
CA VAL A 177 -12.15 17.24 -0.22
C VAL A 177 -11.93 16.86 1.25
N VAL A 178 -12.56 17.58 2.18
CA VAL A 178 -12.48 17.30 3.62
C VAL A 178 -12.98 15.90 3.95
N GLY A 179 -14.15 15.50 3.42
CA GLY A 179 -14.72 14.18 3.65
C GLY A 179 -13.82 13.04 3.15
N VAL A 180 -13.22 13.18 1.96
CA VAL A 180 -12.26 12.19 1.44
C VAL A 180 -10.98 12.15 2.28
N CYS A 181 -10.49 13.29 2.79
CA CYS A 181 -9.36 13.30 3.71
C CYS A 181 -9.67 12.58 5.04
N MET A 182 -10.87 12.79 5.60
CA MET A 182 -11.31 12.07 6.81
C MET A 182 -11.44 10.57 6.54
N LEU A 183 -12.00 10.19 5.39
CA LEU A 183 -12.15 8.78 5.01
C LEU A 183 -10.79 8.09 4.79
N GLY A 184 -9.84 8.79 4.17
CA GLY A 184 -8.47 8.29 3.99
C GLY A 184 -7.73 8.15 5.31
N PHE A 185 -7.88 9.11 6.23
CA PHE A 185 -7.35 8.98 7.59
C PHE A 185 -7.97 7.80 8.34
N PHE A 186 -9.28 7.59 8.20
CA PHE A 186 -9.97 6.44 8.79
C PHE A 186 -9.48 5.11 8.24
N ASP A 187 -9.24 5.00 6.92
CA ASP A 187 -8.66 3.80 6.30
C ASP A 187 -7.34 3.41 6.98
N LYS A 188 -6.42 4.37 7.08
CA LYS A 188 -5.14 4.19 7.77
C LYS A 188 -4.56 5.54 8.20
N PHE A 189 -4.04 5.60 9.42
CA PHE A 189 -3.57 6.86 10.00
C PHE A 189 -2.38 7.49 9.25
N ASN A 190 -1.59 6.71 8.50
CA ASN A 190 -0.50 7.25 7.68
C ASN A 190 -0.98 8.18 6.56
N PHE A 191 -2.28 8.19 6.23
CA PHE A 191 -2.88 9.16 5.31
C PHE A 191 -2.73 10.61 5.81
N ILE A 192 -2.44 10.81 7.10
CA ILE A 192 -2.14 12.15 7.64
C ILE A 192 -0.97 12.81 6.92
N TRP A 193 0.05 12.05 6.49
CA TRP A 193 1.18 12.59 5.72
C TRP A 193 0.71 13.26 4.43
N PHE A 194 -0.23 12.62 3.74
CA PHE A 194 -0.83 13.22 2.56
C PHE A 194 -1.64 14.47 2.90
N VAL A 195 -2.44 14.46 3.97
CA VAL A 195 -3.28 15.61 4.37
C VAL A 195 -2.43 16.82 4.76
N VAL A 196 -1.36 16.61 5.52
CA VAL A 196 -0.41 17.66 5.92
C VAL A 196 0.26 18.24 4.67
N ALA A 197 0.86 17.40 3.83
CA ALA A 197 1.47 17.84 2.58
C ALA A 197 0.48 18.58 1.67
N LEU A 198 -0.76 18.10 1.57
CA LEU A 198 -1.84 18.72 0.80
C LEU A 198 -2.11 20.14 1.29
N ALA A 199 -2.24 20.33 2.60
CA ALA A 199 -2.50 21.64 3.20
C ALA A 199 -1.34 22.61 2.95
N PHE A 200 -0.10 22.20 3.24
CA PHE A 200 1.09 23.05 3.10
C PHE A 200 1.40 23.39 1.63
N SER A 201 1.48 22.38 0.76
CA SER A 201 1.81 22.60 -0.66
C SER A 201 0.74 23.43 -1.36
N THR A 202 -0.54 23.16 -1.09
CA THR A 202 -1.64 23.91 -1.72
C THR A 202 -1.69 25.34 -1.20
N SER A 203 -1.44 25.59 0.09
CA SER A 203 -1.36 26.95 0.64
C SER A 203 -0.18 27.73 0.09
N ALA A 204 0.99 27.08 -0.05
CA ALA A 204 2.20 27.70 -0.58
C ALA A 204 2.03 28.12 -2.06
N ILE A 205 1.42 27.26 -2.88
CA ILE A 205 1.34 27.48 -4.33
C ILE A 205 0.04 28.16 -4.77
N TYR A 206 -1.09 27.82 -4.14
CA TYR A 206 -2.44 28.29 -4.50
C TYR A 206 -3.11 29.11 -3.38
N GLY A 207 -2.32 29.66 -2.44
CA GLY A 207 -2.82 30.43 -1.31
C GLY A 207 -3.72 31.59 -1.72
N ALA A 208 -3.36 32.33 -2.78
CA ALA A 208 -4.17 33.46 -3.26
C ALA A 208 -5.58 33.02 -3.71
N GLU A 209 -5.71 31.88 -4.39
CA GLU A 209 -6.99 31.29 -4.78
C GLU A 209 -7.81 30.81 -3.58
N ILE A 210 -7.14 30.18 -2.61
CA ILE A 210 -7.75 29.75 -1.34
C ILE A 210 -8.29 30.96 -0.58
N PHE A 211 -7.46 31.98 -0.34
CA PHE A 211 -7.86 33.20 0.38
C PHE A 211 -9.04 33.89 -0.29
N ARG A 212 -9.07 33.93 -1.63
CA ARG A 212 -10.19 34.50 -2.38
C ARG A 212 -11.50 33.75 -2.13
N LYS A 213 -11.46 32.41 -2.10
CA LYS A 213 -12.63 31.57 -1.80
C LYS A 213 -13.03 31.62 -0.33
N LEU A 214 -12.08 31.71 0.59
CA LEU A 214 -12.39 31.80 2.02
C LEU A 214 -13.07 33.13 2.37
N ARG A 215 -12.70 34.24 1.71
CA ARG A 215 -13.33 35.57 1.93
C ARG A 215 -14.83 35.62 1.63
N THR A 216 -15.34 34.70 0.82
CA THR A 216 -16.78 34.64 0.50
C THR A 216 -17.55 33.68 1.40
N VAL A 217 -16.86 32.93 2.27
CA VAL A 217 -17.51 32.03 3.23
C VAL A 217 -17.89 32.83 4.47
N PRO A 218 -19.12 32.69 5.01
CA PRO A 218 -19.50 33.37 6.24
C PRO A 218 -18.57 33.01 7.41
N VAL A 219 -18.16 34.01 8.20
CA VAL A 219 -17.23 33.83 9.33
C VAL A 219 -17.70 32.77 10.33
N ARG A 220 -19.02 32.66 10.56
CA ARG A 220 -19.59 31.63 11.45
C ARG A 220 -19.31 30.20 10.96
N VAL A 221 -19.37 29.98 9.64
CA VAL A 221 -19.06 28.68 9.02
C VAL A 221 -17.56 28.40 9.16
N LEU A 222 -16.70 29.40 8.93
CA LEU A 222 -15.25 29.26 9.12
C LEU A 222 -14.91 28.91 10.56
N LEU A 223 -15.50 29.59 11.55
CA LEU A 223 -15.32 29.30 12.97
C LEU A 223 -15.80 27.91 13.33
N ALA A 224 -17.02 27.52 12.93
CA ALA A 224 -17.54 26.18 13.20
C ALA A 224 -16.67 25.08 12.59
N THR A 225 -16.16 25.30 11.38
CA THR A 225 -15.25 24.39 10.69
C THR A 225 -13.92 24.30 11.43
N ALA A 226 -13.33 25.44 11.80
CA ALA A 226 -12.06 25.51 12.53
C ALA A 226 -12.19 24.81 13.89
N THR A 227 -13.24 25.09 14.66
CA THR A 227 -13.50 24.44 15.95
C THR A 227 -13.66 22.93 15.78
N THR A 228 -14.39 22.48 14.76
CA THR A 228 -14.61 21.05 14.49
C THR A 228 -13.30 20.36 14.10
N LEU A 229 -12.51 20.96 13.20
CA LEU A 229 -11.21 20.43 12.79
C LEU A 229 -10.21 20.40 13.96
N THR A 230 -10.21 21.41 14.82
CA THR A 230 -9.39 21.44 16.03
C THR A 230 -9.81 20.35 17.02
N ALA A 231 -11.10 20.21 17.29
CA ALA A 231 -11.61 19.17 18.18
C ALA A 231 -11.29 17.76 17.64
N LEU A 232 -11.46 17.55 16.34
CA LEU A 232 -11.09 16.30 15.68
C LEU A 232 -9.58 16.06 15.72
N GLY A 233 -8.78 17.10 15.47
CA GLY A 233 -7.31 17.03 15.56
C GLY A 233 -6.85 16.65 16.96
N LEU A 234 -7.45 17.23 18.00
CA LEU A 234 -7.16 16.89 19.40
C LEU A 234 -7.59 15.46 19.73
N LEU A 235 -8.75 15.00 19.24
CA LEU A 235 -9.19 13.61 19.40
C LEU A 235 -8.21 12.63 18.73
N VAL A 236 -7.80 12.94 17.50
CA VAL A 236 -6.81 12.15 16.76
C VAL A 236 -5.49 12.12 17.51
N LEU A 237 -4.99 13.27 17.98
CA LEU A 237 -3.77 13.33 18.78
C LEU A 237 -3.91 12.50 20.06
N TRP A 238 -5.06 12.54 20.74
CA TRP A 238 -5.29 11.74 21.95
C TRP A 238 -5.28 10.22 21.66
N VAL A 239 -5.81 9.78 20.52
CA VAL A 239 -5.77 8.37 20.09
C VAL A 239 -4.38 7.95 19.61
N VAL A 240 -3.68 8.83 18.88
CA VAL A 240 -2.38 8.53 18.24
C VAL A 240 -1.20 8.69 19.20
N TYR A 241 -1.27 9.63 20.14
CA TYR A 241 -0.17 9.97 21.05
C TYR A 241 0.35 8.76 21.86
N PRO A 242 -0.51 7.89 22.46
CA PRO A 242 -0.03 6.67 23.11
C PRO A 242 0.69 5.70 22.17
N LEU A 243 0.37 5.70 20.87
CA LEU A 243 1.02 4.86 19.85
C LEU A 243 2.42 5.39 19.48
N LEU A 244 2.66 6.69 19.66
CA LEU A 244 3.96 7.33 19.44
C LEU A 244 4.94 7.10 20.59
N GLN A 245 4.48 6.72 21.78
CA GLN A 245 5.30 6.58 22.98
C GLN A 245 6.18 5.31 23.03
N ARG A 246 6.22 4.47 21.98
CA ARG A 246 7.20 3.38 21.89
C ARG A 246 8.45 3.87 21.14
N PRO A 247 9.54 4.25 21.83
CA PRO A 247 10.72 4.75 21.17
C PRO A 247 11.48 3.56 20.60
N HIS A 248 11.60 3.49 19.28
CA HIS A 248 12.79 2.90 18.66
C HIS A 248 13.55 4.07 18.07
N THR A 249 14.26 4.79 18.95
CA THR A 249 15.21 5.81 18.54
C THR A 249 16.42 5.13 17.93
N GLN A 250 16.28 4.61 16.71
CA GLN A 250 17.44 4.50 15.84
C GLN A 250 17.86 5.94 15.51
N ALA A 251 19.15 6.22 15.68
CA ALA A 251 19.73 7.53 15.42
C ALA A 251 19.26 8.07 14.06
N SER A 252 18.89 9.35 14.01
CA SER A 252 18.42 10.03 12.80
C SER A 252 19.45 10.06 11.67
N SER A 253 20.73 9.84 11.99
CA SER A 253 21.82 9.71 11.03
C SER A 253 21.59 8.50 10.11
N GLY A 254 21.28 8.77 8.84
CA GLY A 254 21.10 7.74 7.81
C GLY A 254 19.63 7.38 7.49
N ARG A 255 18.67 7.82 8.30
CA ARG A 255 17.24 7.52 8.08
C ARG A 255 16.70 8.07 6.76
N PHE A 256 17.16 9.25 6.36
CA PHE A 256 16.85 9.80 5.03
C PHE A 256 17.28 8.84 3.91
N TRP A 257 18.54 8.38 3.94
CA TRP A 257 19.07 7.46 2.95
C TRP A 257 18.36 6.12 2.95
N GLN A 258 17.96 5.62 4.12
CA GLN A 258 17.14 4.41 4.23
C GLN A 258 15.79 4.57 3.52
N MET A 259 15.07 5.68 3.76
CA MET A 259 13.78 5.95 3.11
C MET A 259 13.94 6.18 1.61
N TRP A 260 15.01 6.86 1.20
CA TRP A 260 15.33 7.09 -0.20
C TRP A 260 15.63 5.79 -0.94
N ALA A 261 16.51 4.93 -0.39
CA ALA A 261 16.81 3.63 -0.96
C ALA A 261 15.57 2.73 -1.01
N LEU A 262 14.69 2.80 0.00
CA LEU A 262 13.43 2.08 0.00
C LEU A 262 12.46 2.60 -1.07
N TYR A 263 12.41 3.91 -1.31
CA TYR A 263 11.67 4.51 -2.41
C TYR A 263 12.20 4.03 -3.77
N GLU A 264 13.52 4.10 -4.02
CA GLU A 264 14.12 3.61 -5.27
C GLU A 264 13.84 2.13 -5.51
N SER A 265 14.01 1.32 -4.46
CA SER A 265 13.74 -0.12 -4.49
C SER A 265 12.25 -0.40 -4.70
N MET A 266 11.35 0.38 -4.13
CA MET A 266 9.91 0.26 -4.36
C MET A 266 9.54 0.61 -5.81
N SER A 267 10.07 1.72 -6.35
CA SER A 267 9.74 2.19 -7.70
C SER A 267 10.14 1.19 -8.78
N THR A 268 11.26 0.50 -8.58
CA THR A 268 11.79 -0.52 -9.51
C THR A 268 11.16 -1.90 -9.34
N GLY A 269 10.39 -2.13 -8.26
CA GLY A 269 9.91 -3.47 -7.86
C GLY A 269 10.96 -4.29 -7.08
N GLY A 270 12.16 -3.75 -6.83
CA GLY A 270 13.19 -4.40 -6.01
C GLY A 270 12.73 -4.69 -4.59
N ALA A 271 11.90 -3.83 -4.00
CA ALA A 271 11.40 -4.03 -2.63
C ALA A 271 10.43 -5.21 -2.56
N THR A 272 9.55 -5.38 -3.55
CA THR A 272 8.66 -6.55 -3.65
C THR A 272 9.45 -7.82 -3.97
N ALA A 273 10.43 -7.75 -4.87
CA ALA A 273 11.33 -8.86 -5.17
C ALA A 273 12.04 -9.36 -3.91
N PHE A 274 12.57 -8.45 -3.09
CA PHE A 274 13.22 -8.77 -1.82
C PHE A 274 12.27 -9.41 -0.81
N LEU A 275 11.05 -8.88 -0.70
CA LEU A 275 10.04 -9.38 0.24
C LEU A 275 9.55 -10.80 -0.11
N TRP A 276 9.32 -11.06 -1.40
CA TRP A 276 8.63 -12.26 -1.87
C TRP A 276 9.56 -13.44 -2.08
N PHE A 277 10.75 -13.21 -2.63
CA PHE A 277 11.61 -14.29 -3.10
C PHE A 277 12.81 -14.53 -2.18
N LYS A 278 13.20 -15.80 -2.03
CA LYS A 278 14.43 -16.21 -1.33
C LYS A 278 15.65 -15.64 -2.03
N SER A 279 15.65 -15.73 -3.37
CA SER A 279 16.65 -15.18 -4.28
C SER A 279 16.01 -14.16 -5.23
N PRO A 280 16.02 -12.86 -4.87
CA PRO A 280 15.38 -11.80 -5.65
C PRO A 280 15.96 -11.70 -7.06
N PRO A 281 15.13 -11.49 -8.11
CA PRO A 281 15.63 -11.19 -9.45
C PRO A 281 16.38 -9.85 -9.50
N THR A 282 17.31 -9.72 -10.44
CA THR A 282 18.10 -8.51 -10.69
C THR A 282 17.30 -7.46 -11.48
N VAL A 283 16.50 -6.66 -10.77
CA VAL A 283 15.72 -5.60 -11.40
C VAL A 283 16.56 -4.37 -11.78
N PRO A 284 16.23 -3.63 -12.84
CA PRO A 284 16.99 -2.43 -13.21
C PRO A 284 16.80 -1.31 -12.18
N SER A 285 17.89 -0.84 -11.56
CA SER A 285 17.86 0.14 -10.46
C SER A 285 17.68 1.59 -10.91
N TRP A 286 18.09 1.93 -12.14
CA TRP A 286 18.15 3.31 -12.63
C TRP A 286 16.79 4.02 -12.69
N MET A 287 15.68 3.28 -12.75
CA MET A 287 14.34 3.88 -12.77
C MET A 287 14.02 4.60 -11.45
N GLY A 288 14.58 4.13 -10.33
CA GLY A 288 14.25 4.63 -9.00
C GLY A 288 14.56 6.12 -8.83
N TRP A 289 15.70 6.56 -9.36
CA TRP A 289 16.11 7.97 -9.39
C TRP A 289 15.83 8.66 -10.73
N GLY A 290 15.69 7.89 -11.82
CA GLY A 290 15.60 8.42 -13.19
C GLY A 290 14.49 9.44 -13.41
N VAL A 291 13.30 9.23 -12.83
CA VAL A 291 12.17 10.17 -12.96
C VAL A 291 12.50 11.53 -12.37
N LEU A 292 13.07 11.58 -11.16
CA LEU A 292 13.40 12.84 -10.49
C LEU A 292 14.59 13.55 -11.14
N SER A 293 15.60 12.80 -11.58
CA SER A 293 16.73 13.36 -12.34
C SER A 293 16.26 13.97 -13.65
N LEU A 294 15.41 13.27 -14.41
CA LEU A 294 14.84 13.82 -15.63
C LEU A 294 13.95 15.04 -15.35
N THR A 295 13.15 15.01 -14.29
CA THR A 295 12.36 16.18 -13.83
C THR A 295 13.24 17.40 -13.63
N ALA A 296 14.36 17.25 -12.92
CA ALA A 296 15.32 18.32 -12.70
C ALA A 296 15.97 18.81 -14.01
N ILE A 297 16.35 17.89 -14.90
CA ILE A 297 16.93 18.21 -16.21
C ILE A 297 15.94 19.00 -17.07
N TRP A 298 14.70 18.53 -17.23
CA TRP A 298 13.68 19.22 -18.03
C TRP A 298 13.35 20.61 -17.48
N LEU A 299 13.24 20.75 -16.14
CA LEU A 299 13.04 22.06 -15.52
C LEU A 299 14.24 22.99 -15.75
N LEU A 300 15.47 22.50 -15.53
CA LEU A 300 16.68 23.28 -15.76
C LEU A 300 16.74 23.78 -17.20
N LEU A 301 16.53 22.89 -18.17
CA LEU A 301 16.53 23.24 -19.59
C LEU A 301 15.42 24.23 -19.92
N ALA A 302 14.21 24.04 -19.40
CA ALA A 302 13.10 24.98 -19.59
C ALA A 302 13.43 26.38 -19.02
N PHE A 303 14.06 26.45 -17.83
CA PHE A 303 14.46 27.72 -17.22
C PHE A 303 15.61 28.41 -17.97
N VAL A 304 16.65 27.66 -18.38
CA VAL A 304 17.75 28.21 -19.19
C VAL A 304 17.20 28.76 -20.50
N SER A 305 16.36 28.00 -21.21
CA SER A 305 15.73 28.48 -22.44
C SER A 305 14.81 29.67 -22.21
N TYR A 306 14.09 29.73 -21.10
CA TYR A 306 13.30 30.91 -20.72
C TYR A 306 14.17 32.14 -20.43
N ALA A 307 15.33 31.97 -19.78
CA ALA A 307 16.27 33.04 -19.49
C ALA A 307 16.90 33.62 -20.77
N LEU A 308 17.22 32.77 -21.75
CA LEU A 308 17.84 33.15 -23.02
C LEU A 308 16.86 33.79 -24.02
N ARG A 309 15.54 33.68 -23.82
CA ARG A 309 14.53 34.28 -24.71
C ARG A 309 14.48 35.81 -24.58
N THR A 310 14.30 36.49 -25.72
CA THR A 310 14.03 37.93 -25.76
C THR A 310 12.72 38.27 -25.03
N ARG A 311 12.65 39.47 -24.43
CA ARG A 311 11.52 39.90 -23.58
C ARG A 311 10.15 39.74 -24.27
N ALA A 312 10.08 39.92 -25.59
CA ALA A 312 8.85 39.79 -26.39
C ALA A 312 8.33 38.34 -26.51
N ASN A 313 9.19 37.32 -26.32
CA ASN A 313 8.85 35.90 -26.51
C ASN A 313 8.89 35.08 -25.20
N LYS A 314 8.84 35.75 -24.04
CA LYS A 314 8.75 35.08 -22.73
C LYS A 314 7.32 34.62 -22.45
N LYS A 315 6.94 33.48 -23.03
CA LYS A 315 5.74 32.73 -22.65
C LYS A 315 6.17 31.48 -21.90
N LEU A 316 5.78 31.38 -20.64
CA LEU A 316 5.94 30.18 -19.80
C LEU A 316 4.55 29.79 -19.31
N ASP A 317 4.22 28.50 -19.40
CA ASP A 317 2.98 28.00 -18.81
C ASP A 317 3.11 27.97 -17.29
N THR A 318 2.77 29.10 -16.68
CA THR A 318 2.82 29.30 -15.23
C THR A 318 1.89 28.36 -14.49
N ARG A 319 0.82 27.87 -15.12
CA ARG A 319 -0.10 26.93 -14.50
C ARG A 319 0.58 25.57 -14.35
N THR A 320 1.12 25.03 -15.43
CA THR A 320 1.82 23.74 -15.39
C THR A 320 3.05 23.82 -14.48
N LEU A 321 3.76 24.95 -14.48
CA LEU A 321 4.87 25.16 -13.55
C LEU A 321 4.42 25.14 -12.08
N ARG A 322 3.34 25.85 -11.74
CA ARG A 322 2.77 25.82 -10.38
C ARG A 322 2.38 24.41 -9.98
N PHE A 323 1.75 23.65 -10.87
CA PHE A 323 1.40 22.25 -10.61
C PHE A 323 2.64 21.38 -10.42
N CYS A 324 3.67 21.53 -11.24
CA CYS A 324 4.94 20.81 -11.12
C CYS A 324 5.62 21.07 -9.77
N ILE A 325 5.75 22.35 -9.37
CA ILE A 325 6.35 22.73 -8.07
C ILE A 325 5.48 22.21 -6.92
N TRP A 326 4.16 22.30 -7.05
CA TRP A 326 3.23 21.75 -6.07
C TRP A 326 3.43 20.23 -5.88
N CYS A 327 3.61 19.45 -6.95
CA CYS A 327 3.91 18.03 -6.87
C CYS A 327 5.26 17.75 -6.19
N LEU A 328 6.30 18.55 -6.46
CA LEU A 328 7.60 18.42 -5.80
C LEU A 328 7.52 18.74 -4.30
N LEU A 329 6.72 19.73 -3.90
CA LEU A 329 6.46 20.03 -2.50
C LEU A 329 5.69 18.90 -1.81
N MET A 330 4.66 18.36 -2.46
CA MET A 330 3.93 17.18 -1.96
C MET A 330 4.88 16.01 -1.70
N PHE A 331 5.74 15.69 -2.68
CA PHE A 331 6.73 14.63 -2.57
C PHE A 331 7.71 14.89 -1.40
N GLY A 332 8.29 16.09 -1.34
CA GLY A 332 9.30 16.45 -0.35
C GLY A 332 8.76 16.46 1.08
N ILE A 333 7.55 17.00 1.29
CA ILE A 333 6.92 17.06 2.62
C ILE A 333 6.56 15.65 3.10
N ILE A 334 5.93 14.82 2.26
CA ILE A 334 5.61 13.43 2.61
C ILE A 334 6.88 12.64 2.95
N LEU A 335 7.95 12.82 2.17
CA LEU A 335 9.23 12.16 2.43
C LEU A 335 9.82 12.60 3.78
N ALA A 336 9.79 13.91 4.08
CA ALA A 336 10.25 14.43 5.37
C ALA A 336 9.44 13.83 6.53
N GLU A 337 8.11 13.76 6.40
CA GLU A 337 7.24 13.15 7.42
C GLU A 337 7.56 11.65 7.65
N MET A 338 7.85 10.88 6.60
CA MET A 338 8.29 9.49 6.73
C MET A 338 9.63 9.36 7.43
N VAL A 339 10.60 10.22 7.07
CA VAL A 339 11.91 10.28 7.73
C VAL A 339 11.74 10.64 9.20
N LEU A 340 10.74 11.43 9.58
CA LEU A 340 10.47 11.77 10.97
C LEU A 340 9.60 10.74 11.72
N THR A 341 9.02 9.75 11.04
CA THR A 341 8.10 8.77 11.66
C THR A 341 8.77 7.40 11.85
N PRO A 342 9.25 7.02 13.05
CA PRO A 342 10.03 5.80 13.31
C PRO A 342 9.45 4.52 12.70
N GLN A 343 8.13 4.38 12.77
CA GLN A 343 7.35 3.22 12.35
C GLN A 343 7.23 3.09 10.82
N ALA A 344 7.57 4.14 10.06
CA ALA A 344 7.62 4.06 8.60
C ALA A 344 8.89 3.29 8.18
N GLY A 345 8.73 2.04 7.72
CA GLY A 345 9.88 1.20 7.34
C GLY A 345 9.62 0.17 6.23
N GLY A 346 8.51 0.29 5.51
CA GLY A 346 8.08 -0.73 4.53
C GLY A 346 7.72 -0.10 3.18
N PRO A 347 7.77 -0.87 2.07
CA PRO A 347 7.45 -0.35 0.74
C PRO A 347 6.02 0.20 0.64
N HIS A 348 5.09 -0.35 1.43
CA HIS A 348 3.73 0.14 1.58
C HIS A 348 3.61 1.52 2.24
N HIS A 349 4.67 2.02 2.90
CA HIS A 349 4.73 3.40 3.37
C HIS A 349 5.19 4.32 2.24
N VAL A 350 6.34 4.04 1.62
CA VAL A 350 6.94 4.92 0.60
C VAL A 350 6.13 5.03 -0.69
N ILE A 351 5.24 4.07 -1.00
CA ILE A 351 4.28 4.19 -2.12
C ILE A 351 3.32 5.40 -1.95
N MET A 352 3.23 6.00 -0.76
CA MET A 352 2.52 7.28 -0.58
C MET A 352 3.13 8.42 -1.42
N LEU A 353 4.43 8.35 -1.76
CA LEU A 353 5.09 9.31 -2.65
C LEU A 353 4.62 9.20 -4.11
N PHE A 354 4.22 8.00 -4.55
CA PHE A 354 3.68 7.79 -5.89
C PHE A 354 2.26 8.38 -5.99
N PRO A 355 1.87 9.08 -7.07
CA PRO A 355 2.62 9.33 -8.29
C PRO A 355 3.15 10.78 -8.35
N PHE A 356 3.52 11.42 -7.23
CA PHE A 356 3.92 12.83 -7.26
C PHE A 356 5.20 13.08 -8.04
N ASP A 357 6.13 12.13 -8.00
CA ASP A 357 7.31 12.04 -8.85
C ASP A 357 6.95 12.03 -10.34
N LEU A 358 6.05 11.13 -10.77
CA LEU A 358 5.61 11.04 -12.15
C LEU A 358 4.79 12.28 -12.57
N LEU A 359 3.89 12.78 -11.72
CA LEU A 359 3.13 14.00 -12.00
C LEU A 359 4.07 15.20 -12.20
N ALA A 360 5.11 15.33 -11.38
CA ALA A 360 6.13 16.37 -11.54
C ALA A 360 6.91 16.17 -12.85
N GLY A 361 7.38 14.94 -13.12
CA GLY A 361 8.14 14.62 -14.34
C GLY A 361 7.37 14.88 -15.63
N PHE A 362 6.12 14.44 -15.72
CA PHE A 362 5.26 14.70 -16.88
C PHE A 362 4.93 16.19 -17.04
N SER A 363 4.81 16.94 -15.94
CA SER A 363 4.61 18.39 -15.98
C SER A 363 5.88 19.12 -16.44
N ALA A 364 7.06 18.70 -15.99
CA ALA A 364 8.34 19.24 -16.40
C ALA A 364 8.62 18.97 -17.89
N ALA A 365 8.36 17.75 -18.36
CA ALA A 365 8.44 17.40 -19.79
C ALA A 365 7.46 18.25 -20.63
N PHE A 366 6.20 18.40 -20.19
CA PHE A 366 5.25 19.28 -20.87
C PHE A 366 5.73 20.73 -20.98
N LEU A 367 6.32 21.28 -19.91
CA LEU A 367 6.93 22.62 -19.92
C LEU A 367 8.08 22.70 -20.91
N PHE A 368 8.98 21.73 -20.90
CA PHE A 368 10.12 21.65 -21.81
C PHE A 368 9.67 21.57 -23.27
N ALA A 369 8.75 20.67 -23.62
CA ALA A 369 8.19 20.54 -24.97
C ALA A 369 7.57 21.84 -25.51
N ASN A 370 6.89 22.61 -24.64
CA ASN A 370 6.30 23.89 -25.03
C ASN A 370 7.30 25.06 -25.01
N THR A 371 8.50 24.85 -24.46
CA THR A 371 9.59 25.83 -24.47
C THR A 371 10.35 25.87 -25.80
N PHE A 372 10.08 24.95 -26.74
CA PHE A 372 10.71 24.95 -28.06
C PHE A 372 9.67 24.83 -29.17
N GLU A 373 8.90 25.90 -29.44
CA GLU A 373 7.83 25.85 -30.47
C GLU A 373 8.33 25.40 -31.85
N ALA A 374 9.48 25.90 -32.30
CA ALA A 374 10.08 25.55 -33.59
C ALA A 374 10.59 24.09 -33.66
N MET A 375 11.02 23.52 -32.53
CA MET A 375 11.55 22.15 -32.45
C MET A 375 10.61 21.20 -31.70
N ARG A 376 9.34 21.59 -31.53
CA ARG A 376 8.41 20.90 -30.64
C ARG A 376 8.23 19.45 -31.02
N ARG A 377 8.22 19.15 -32.33
CA ARG A 377 8.09 17.77 -32.83
C ARG A 377 9.30 16.92 -32.45
N GLN A 378 10.52 17.45 -32.58
CA GLN A 378 11.75 16.77 -32.24
C GLN A 378 11.85 16.53 -30.73
N VAL A 379 11.47 17.53 -29.92
CA VAL A 379 11.43 17.41 -28.46
C VAL A 379 10.43 16.34 -28.03
N ILE A 380 9.20 16.35 -28.57
CA ILE A 380 8.19 15.33 -28.28
C ILE A 380 8.65 13.93 -28.72
N LEU A 381 9.37 13.82 -29.84
CA LEU A 381 9.95 12.54 -30.27
C LEU A 381 11.01 12.04 -29.29
N LEU A 382 11.91 12.92 -28.84
CA LEU A 382 12.93 12.60 -27.84
C LEU A 382 12.29 12.14 -26.52
N GLU A 383 11.32 12.90 -26.00
CA GLU A 383 10.56 12.54 -24.80
C GLU A 383 9.82 11.21 -24.98
N GLY A 384 9.26 10.97 -26.17
CA GLY A 384 8.65 9.70 -26.54
C GLY A 384 9.64 8.53 -26.47
N CYS A 385 10.86 8.68 -26.99
CA CYS A 385 11.91 7.67 -26.89
C CYS A 385 12.31 7.42 -25.43
N VAL A 386 12.47 8.47 -24.62
CA VAL A 386 12.77 8.36 -23.19
C VAL A 386 11.66 7.60 -22.46
N LEU A 387 10.40 7.94 -22.74
CA LEU A 387 9.24 7.26 -22.17
C LEU A 387 9.19 5.78 -22.59
N ILE A 388 9.45 5.46 -23.86
CA ILE A 388 9.48 4.07 -24.34
C ILE A 388 10.58 3.28 -23.64
N MET A 389 11.80 3.83 -23.53
CA MET A 389 12.89 3.17 -22.79
C MET A 389 12.51 2.93 -21.32
N TRP A 390 11.89 3.92 -20.67
CA TRP A 390 11.40 3.79 -19.30
C TRP A 390 10.32 2.70 -19.19
N VAL A 391 9.31 2.71 -20.06
CA VAL A 391 8.23 1.70 -20.09
C VAL A 391 8.78 0.30 -20.34
N MET A 392 9.67 0.13 -21.32
CA MET A 392 10.29 -1.17 -21.61
C MET A 392 11.08 -1.71 -20.41
N SER A 393 11.81 -0.84 -19.73
CA SER A 393 12.53 -1.20 -18.52
C SER A 393 11.56 -1.66 -17.42
N ASN A 394 10.44 -0.94 -17.20
CA ASN A 394 9.43 -1.28 -16.18
C ASN A 394 8.74 -2.63 -16.51
N VAL A 395 8.40 -2.86 -17.78
CA VAL A 395 7.87 -4.14 -18.26
C VAL A 395 8.89 -5.26 -18.03
N ARG A 396 10.18 -5.03 -18.29
CA ARG A 396 11.24 -6.00 -18.00
C ARG A 396 11.33 -6.34 -16.51
N SER A 397 11.15 -5.36 -15.62
CA SER A 397 11.08 -5.63 -14.17
C SER A 397 9.88 -6.51 -13.80
N LEU A 398 8.70 -6.25 -14.37
CA LEU A 398 7.51 -7.10 -14.17
C LEU A 398 7.73 -8.52 -14.69
N GLU A 399 8.31 -8.67 -15.89
CA GLU A 399 8.65 -9.97 -16.48
C GLU A 399 9.59 -10.77 -15.57
N MET A 400 10.62 -10.13 -15.00
CA MET A 400 11.54 -10.75 -14.05
C MET A 400 10.87 -11.24 -12.76
N HIS A 401 9.80 -10.57 -12.32
CA HIS A 401 8.98 -11.07 -11.21
C HIS A 401 8.13 -12.26 -11.63
N TYR A 402 7.49 -12.16 -12.79
CA TYR A 402 6.56 -13.18 -13.27
C TYR A 402 7.25 -14.47 -13.70
N SER A 403 8.52 -14.43 -14.13
CA SER A 403 9.30 -15.65 -14.37
C SER A 403 9.53 -16.45 -13.08
N LYS A 404 9.70 -15.78 -11.94
CA LYS A 404 9.81 -16.45 -10.63
C LYS A 404 8.51 -17.12 -10.18
N PHE A 405 7.36 -16.73 -10.74
CA PHE A 405 6.07 -17.36 -10.41
C PHE A 405 5.91 -18.77 -11.02
N GLU A 406 6.88 -19.24 -11.81
CA GLU A 406 6.90 -20.62 -12.32
C GLU A 406 7.47 -21.62 -11.30
N ASP A 407 8.32 -21.14 -10.39
CA ASP A 407 8.94 -21.94 -9.35
C ASP A 407 8.41 -21.51 -7.97
N VAL A 408 7.52 -22.32 -7.42
CA VAL A 408 6.90 -22.08 -6.11
C VAL A 408 7.92 -22.12 -4.97
N SER A 409 9.01 -22.89 -5.11
CA SER A 409 10.06 -22.97 -4.09
C SER A 409 10.86 -21.68 -3.97
N SER A 410 10.77 -20.79 -4.97
CA SER A 410 11.46 -19.50 -4.98
C SER A 410 10.90 -18.48 -3.97
N PHE A 411 9.65 -18.67 -3.50
CA PHE A 411 9.02 -17.79 -2.52
C PHE A 411 9.53 -18.06 -1.10
N ARG A 412 9.71 -17.01 -0.31
CA ARG A 412 9.95 -17.11 1.14
C ARG A 412 8.70 -17.68 1.82
N GLY A 413 8.86 -18.41 2.93
CA GLY A 413 7.78 -19.10 3.63
C GLY A 413 6.53 -18.25 3.88
N ARG A 414 6.70 -17.02 4.38
CA ARG A 414 5.61 -16.05 4.63
C ARG A 414 4.84 -15.58 3.37
N TRP A 415 5.37 -15.84 2.18
CA TRP A 415 4.78 -15.57 0.86
C TRP A 415 4.58 -16.86 0.04
N SER A 416 4.78 -18.03 0.66
CA SER A 416 4.65 -19.31 -0.02
C SER A 416 3.17 -19.62 -0.29
N PRO A 417 2.80 -20.03 -1.51
CA PRO A 417 1.45 -20.49 -1.80
C PRO A 417 1.13 -21.84 -1.15
N HIS A 418 2.12 -22.54 -0.56
CA HIS A 418 1.89 -23.77 0.19
C HIS A 418 0.95 -23.59 1.40
N VAL A 419 0.67 -22.35 1.82
CA VAL A 419 -0.35 -22.07 2.82
C VAL A 419 -1.75 -22.56 2.40
N GLU A 420 -2.09 -22.53 1.10
CA GLU A 420 -3.37 -23.05 0.59
C GLU A 420 -3.42 -24.58 0.70
N SER A 421 -2.30 -25.25 0.39
CA SER A 421 -2.14 -26.70 0.57
C SER A 421 -2.20 -27.09 2.04
N LEU A 422 -1.56 -26.31 2.92
CA LEU A 422 -1.60 -26.50 4.37
C LEU A 422 -3.03 -26.34 4.92
N ALA A 423 -3.77 -25.32 4.48
CA ALA A 423 -5.16 -25.14 4.88
C ALA A 423 -6.04 -26.32 4.43
N THR A 424 -5.83 -26.82 3.21
CA THR A 424 -6.53 -28.01 2.69
C THR A 424 -6.22 -29.25 3.52
N TYR A 425 -4.95 -29.48 3.83
CA TYR A 425 -4.51 -30.59 4.68
C TYR A 425 -5.14 -30.52 6.09
N LEU A 426 -5.16 -29.32 6.71
CA LEU A 426 -5.75 -29.13 8.03
C LEU A 426 -7.28 -29.30 8.01
N ASN A 427 -7.95 -28.94 6.92
CA ASN A 427 -9.39 -29.18 6.77
C ASN A 427 -9.77 -30.66 6.84
N GLU A 428 -8.88 -31.54 6.38
CA GLU A 428 -9.09 -32.99 6.40
C GLU A 428 -8.64 -33.61 7.74
N ARG A 429 -7.46 -33.22 8.24
CA ARG A 429 -6.80 -33.87 9.37
C ARG A 429 -7.17 -33.30 10.74
N ALA A 430 -7.59 -32.04 10.82
CA ALA A 430 -7.84 -31.36 12.09
C ALA A 430 -9.31 -31.39 12.55
N THR A 431 -10.15 -32.23 11.92
CA THR A 431 -11.55 -32.46 12.30
C THR A 431 -11.65 -32.92 13.76
N ASN A 432 -10.81 -33.86 14.18
CA ASN A 432 -10.77 -34.43 15.54
C ASN A 432 -9.74 -33.78 16.47
N VAL A 433 -9.22 -32.61 16.11
CA VAL A 433 -8.25 -31.84 16.93
C VAL A 433 -8.99 -30.75 17.69
N ASP A 434 -8.61 -30.47 18.93
CA ASP A 434 -9.24 -29.43 19.77
C ASP A 434 -8.78 -28.02 19.39
N SER A 435 -7.47 -27.85 19.16
CA SER A 435 -6.83 -26.57 18.87
C SER A 435 -5.65 -26.74 17.93
N ILE A 436 -5.38 -25.71 17.12
CA ILE A 436 -4.20 -25.61 16.25
C ILE A 436 -3.40 -24.39 16.68
N TYR A 437 -2.26 -24.58 17.34
CA TYR A 437 -1.40 -23.47 17.77
C TYR A 437 -0.37 -23.14 16.70
N VAL A 438 -0.29 -21.87 16.34
CA VAL A 438 0.73 -21.36 15.42
C VAL A 438 1.91 -20.86 16.24
N VAL A 439 3.08 -21.43 15.96
CA VAL A 439 4.32 -21.22 16.72
C VAL A 439 5.09 -20.01 16.21
N ASP A 440 5.10 -19.78 14.89
CA ASP A 440 5.86 -18.69 14.27
C ASP A 440 4.94 -17.63 13.64
N TRP A 441 5.40 -16.39 13.55
CA TRP A 441 4.65 -15.30 12.94
C TRP A 441 4.52 -15.53 11.44
N GLY A 442 3.37 -15.18 10.87
CA GLY A 442 3.18 -15.18 9.43
C GLY A 442 2.31 -16.33 8.90
N ILE A 443 1.66 -17.11 9.78
CA ILE A 443 0.83 -18.27 9.39
C ILE A 443 -0.62 -18.13 9.89
N GLY A 444 -0.84 -17.71 11.13
CA GLY A 444 -2.13 -17.91 11.81
C GLY A 444 -3.33 -17.16 11.23
N PHE A 445 -3.15 -15.92 10.73
CA PHE A 445 -4.25 -15.24 10.03
C PHE A 445 -4.59 -15.93 8.70
N GLN A 446 -3.61 -16.51 8.02
CA GLN A 446 -3.82 -17.18 6.73
C GLN A 446 -4.64 -18.46 6.94
N LEU A 447 -4.27 -19.27 7.94
CA LEU A 447 -5.03 -20.47 8.27
C LEU A 447 -6.44 -20.16 8.78
N ARG A 448 -6.62 -19.10 9.58
CA ARG A 448 -7.96 -18.67 10.00
C ARG A 448 -8.86 -18.29 8.82
N ALA A 449 -8.28 -17.62 7.83
CA ALA A 449 -8.99 -17.16 6.64
C ALA A 449 -9.28 -18.28 5.63
N LEU A 450 -8.34 -19.21 5.42
CA LEU A 450 -8.39 -20.22 4.36
C LEU A 450 -8.99 -21.56 4.80
N CYS A 451 -8.88 -21.92 6.08
CA CYS A 451 -9.52 -23.13 6.57
C CYS A 451 -11.05 -22.96 6.59
N ARG A 452 -11.77 -24.09 6.56
CA ARG A 452 -13.22 -24.11 6.79
C ARG A 452 -13.53 -23.42 8.12
N PRO A 453 -14.66 -22.71 8.27
CA PRO A 453 -14.97 -21.95 9.48
C PRO A 453 -14.86 -22.74 10.78
N GLU A 454 -15.18 -24.04 10.76
CA GLU A 454 -15.05 -24.96 11.89
C GLU A 454 -13.59 -25.22 12.31
N ILE A 455 -12.67 -25.31 11.35
CA ILE A 455 -11.25 -25.54 11.58
C ILE A 455 -10.52 -24.21 11.85
N GLY A 456 -10.85 -23.14 11.11
CA GLY A 456 -10.30 -21.80 11.32
C GLY A 456 -10.53 -21.31 12.75
N ARG A 457 -11.70 -21.58 13.34
CA ARG A 457 -12.00 -21.27 14.76
C ARG A 457 -11.12 -22.01 15.77
N LYS A 458 -10.46 -23.11 15.38
CA LYS A 458 -9.53 -23.86 16.23
C LYS A 458 -8.11 -23.29 16.18
N VAL A 459 -7.80 -22.46 15.18
CA VAL A 459 -6.49 -21.83 15.04
C VAL A 459 -6.28 -20.78 16.14
N ARG A 460 -5.12 -20.87 16.79
CA ARG A 460 -4.64 -19.98 17.84
C ARG A 460 -3.32 -19.40 17.36
N ASP A 461 -3.32 -18.11 17.04
CA ASP A 461 -2.11 -17.41 16.61
C ASP A 461 -1.28 -17.04 17.85
N SER A 462 -0.46 -18.00 18.28
CA SER A 462 0.21 -17.99 19.58
C SER A 462 1.70 -17.69 19.50
N TRP A 463 2.21 -17.33 18.34
CA TRP A 463 3.61 -16.94 18.15
C TRP A 463 4.13 -15.88 19.15
N PRO A 464 3.35 -14.89 19.66
CA PRO A 464 3.87 -13.95 20.66
C PRO A 464 4.16 -14.64 21.99
N THR A 465 3.39 -15.67 22.34
CA THR A 465 3.62 -16.48 23.55
C THR A 465 4.96 -17.17 23.44
N PHE A 466 5.20 -17.90 22.34
CA PHE A 466 6.46 -18.62 22.14
C PHE A 466 7.64 -17.66 22.01
N LEU A 467 7.50 -16.56 21.26
CA LEU A 467 8.58 -15.57 21.12
C LEU A 467 8.96 -14.91 22.45
N GLY A 468 7.96 -14.60 23.29
CA GLY A 468 8.15 -13.90 24.56
C GLY A 468 8.47 -14.81 25.74
N TRP A 469 8.42 -16.13 25.59
CA TRP A 469 8.60 -17.09 26.69
C TRP A 469 10.05 -17.13 27.18
N SER A 470 10.21 -17.39 28.48
CA SER A 470 11.49 -17.69 29.15
C SER A 470 11.21 -18.56 30.39
N ALA A 471 12.10 -19.51 30.67
CA ALA A 471 12.00 -20.39 31.84
C ALA A 471 12.10 -19.63 33.19
N ASP A 472 12.68 -18.43 33.20
CA ASP A 472 12.86 -17.64 34.42
C ASP A 472 11.61 -16.81 34.80
N LYS A 473 10.52 -16.88 34.02
CA LYS A 473 9.31 -16.11 34.29
C LYS A 473 8.45 -16.75 35.38
N ALA A 474 7.90 -15.93 36.26
CA ALA A 474 7.04 -16.37 37.36
C ALA A 474 5.75 -17.09 36.89
N ASP A 475 5.27 -16.82 35.67
CA ASP A 475 4.07 -17.40 35.08
C ASP A 475 4.33 -18.52 34.06
N GLU A 476 5.58 -19.01 33.97
CA GLU A 476 6.00 -20.04 33.01
C GLU A 476 5.09 -21.28 33.01
N ALA A 477 4.80 -21.84 34.19
CA ALA A 477 3.97 -23.03 34.33
C ALA A 477 2.54 -22.83 33.77
N VAL A 478 1.97 -21.64 33.97
CA VAL A 478 0.63 -21.29 33.46
C VAL A 478 0.67 -21.13 31.94
N GLU A 479 1.72 -20.52 31.39
CA GLU A 479 1.89 -20.40 29.94
C GLU A 479 2.05 -21.77 29.27
N ILE A 480 2.84 -22.67 29.89
CA ILE A 480 3.03 -24.06 29.46
C ILE A 480 1.70 -24.81 29.45
N GLU A 481 0.94 -24.80 30.55
CA GLU A 481 -0.34 -25.51 30.64
C GLU A 481 -1.35 -24.99 29.58
N ARG A 482 -1.34 -23.68 29.31
CA ARG A 482 -2.22 -23.06 28.30
C ARG A 482 -1.93 -23.54 26.88
N VAL A 483 -0.66 -23.75 26.53
CA VAL A 483 -0.25 -24.15 25.18
C VAL A 483 -0.07 -25.65 25.03
N PHE A 484 0.17 -26.40 26.11
CA PHE A 484 0.25 -27.87 26.17
C PHE A 484 -0.84 -28.47 27.08
N PRO A 485 -2.14 -28.28 26.77
CA PRO A 485 -3.23 -28.81 27.60
C PRO A 485 -3.14 -30.36 27.73
N PRO A 486 -3.21 -30.93 28.94
CA PRO A 486 -2.91 -32.35 29.19
C PRO A 486 -3.90 -33.35 28.57
N GLU A 487 -5.16 -32.97 28.35
CA GLU A 487 -6.23 -33.87 27.86
C GLU A 487 -6.73 -33.55 26.45
N LYS A 488 -6.06 -32.66 25.73
CA LYS A 488 -6.52 -32.21 24.41
C LYS A 488 -5.63 -32.75 23.31
N LYS A 489 -6.25 -33.13 22.20
CA LYS A 489 -5.54 -33.42 20.96
C LYS A 489 -5.23 -32.09 20.27
N VAL A 490 -3.94 -31.79 20.09
CA VAL A 490 -3.49 -30.47 19.62
C VAL A 490 -2.52 -30.62 18.45
N LEU A 491 -2.62 -29.71 17.48
CA LEU A 491 -1.61 -29.54 16.44
C LEU A 491 -0.83 -28.25 16.70
N TYR A 492 0.47 -28.29 16.44
CA TYR A 492 1.33 -27.11 16.38
C TYR A 492 1.84 -26.94 14.96
N VAL A 493 1.82 -25.72 14.45
CA VAL A 493 2.26 -25.39 13.09
C VAL A 493 3.32 -24.30 13.17
N SER A 494 4.48 -24.57 12.59
CA SER A 494 5.59 -23.64 12.44
C SER A 494 6.09 -23.64 11.00
N PHE A 495 6.86 -22.62 10.62
CA PHE A 495 7.77 -22.76 9.49
C PHE A 495 8.88 -23.76 9.82
N VAL A 496 9.46 -24.38 8.79
CA VAL A 496 10.76 -25.06 8.92
C VAL A 496 11.85 -24.06 9.35
N PRO A 497 12.94 -24.50 10.02
CA PRO A 497 13.95 -23.59 10.56
C PRO A 497 14.50 -22.58 9.55
N GLU A 498 14.68 -22.99 8.29
CA GLU A 498 15.21 -22.17 7.20
C GLU A 498 14.25 -21.06 6.75
N GLU A 499 12.94 -21.27 6.95
CA GLU A 499 11.87 -20.34 6.58
C GLU A 499 11.31 -19.54 7.76
N SER A 500 11.79 -19.83 8.98
CA SER A 500 11.30 -19.22 10.20
C SER A 500 11.52 -17.71 10.21
N VAL A 501 10.47 -16.97 10.56
CA VAL A 501 10.54 -15.50 10.70
C VAL A 501 11.14 -15.16 12.06
N PHE A 502 10.67 -15.81 13.11
CA PHE A 502 11.23 -15.71 14.45
C PHE A 502 11.76 -17.05 14.92
N SER A 503 13.00 -17.36 14.54
CA SER A 503 13.66 -18.62 14.94
C SER A 503 13.71 -18.81 16.47
N GLN A 504 13.65 -17.71 17.24
CA GLN A 504 13.53 -17.75 18.70
C GLN A 504 12.20 -18.38 19.16
N ALA A 505 11.09 -18.10 18.48
CA ALA A 505 9.79 -18.66 18.85
C ALA A 505 9.80 -20.19 18.71
N LEU A 506 10.37 -20.72 17.62
CA LEU A 506 10.52 -22.16 17.43
C LEU A 506 11.45 -22.78 18.49
N ARG A 507 12.59 -22.14 18.81
CA ARG A 507 13.49 -22.60 19.88
C ARG A 507 12.79 -22.65 21.24
N ASN A 508 12.06 -21.59 21.59
CA ASN A 508 11.31 -21.50 22.83
C ASN A 508 10.20 -22.56 22.90
N PHE A 509 9.48 -22.80 21.80
CA PHE A 509 8.49 -23.87 21.71
C PHE A 509 9.10 -25.25 22.00
N GLU A 510 10.26 -25.56 21.40
CA GLU A 510 10.98 -26.81 21.65
C GLU A 510 11.43 -26.94 23.11
N GLN A 511 11.92 -25.85 23.71
CA GLN A 511 12.28 -25.82 25.14
C GLN A 511 11.06 -26.01 26.05
N MET A 512 9.96 -25.30 25.79
CA MET A 512 8.71 -25.46 26.55
C MET A 512 8.20 -26.90 26.49
N LYS A 513 8.27 -27.55 25.33
CA LYS A 513 7.87 -28.96 25.16
C LYS A 513 8.70 -29.89 26.05
N VAL A 514 10.01 -29.66 26.13
CA VAL A 514 10.92 -30.43 27.01
C VAL A 514 10.58 -30.17 28.48
N THR A 515 10.41 -28.92 28.89
CA THR A 515 10.07 -28.56 30.28
C THR A 515 8.72 -29.14 30.70
N ALA A 516 7.74 -29.15 29.79
CA ALA A 516 6.41 -29.70 30.03
C ALA A 516 6.39 -31.23 30.13
N GLY A 517 7.48 -31.93 29.76
CA GLY A 517 7.49 -33.39 29.60
C GLY A 517 6.48 -33.85 28.55
N ASP A 518 6.21 -33.01 27.53
CA ASP A 518 5.12 -33.23 26.59
C ASP A 518 5.51 -34.22 25.48
N THR A 519 4.56 -35.09 25.11
CA THR A 519 4.78 -36.16 24.12
C THR A 519 4.59 -35.72 22.67
N THR A 520 4.48 -34.41 22.42
CA THR A 520 4.35 -33.83 21.08
C THR A 520 5.45 -34.31 20.13
N LYS A 521 5.06 -34.89 18.99
CA LYS A 521 5.98 -35.39 17.95
C LYS A 521 5.76 -34.67 16.62
N VAL A 522 6.83 -34.58 15.82
CA VAL A 522 6.73 -34.12 14.43
C VAL A 522 5.94 -35.15 13.63
N LEU A 523 4.95 -34.69 12.86
CA LEU A 523 4.22 -35.55 11.94
C LEU A 523 5.05 -35.83 10.69
N SER A 524 5.36 -37.10 10.44
CA SER A 524 6.11 -37.55 9.25
C SER A 524 5.24 -37.78 8.02
N ASN A 525 3.93 -38.02 8.21
CA ASN A 525 2.98 -38.31 7.12
C ASN A 525 2.34 -37.03 6.55
N VAL A 526 3.16 -36.00 6.29
CA VAL A 526 2.73 -34.72 5.71
C VAL A 526 3.16 -34.67 4.24
N PRO A 527 2.32 -34.19 3.30
CA PRO A 527 2.71 -34.07 1.90
C PRO A 527 4.02 -33.28 1.69
N PRO A 528 4.93 -33.70 0.79
CA PRO A 528 6.23 -33.05 0.60
C PRO A 528 6.17 -31.53 0.37
N PRO A 529 5.27 -30.97 -0.46
CA PRO A 529 5.19 -29.52 -0.65
C PRO A 529 4.91 -28.74 0.64
N ILE A 530 4.18 -29.33 1.59
CA ILE A 530 3.93 -28.72 2.90
C ILE A 530 5.20 -28.82 3.76
N MET A 531 5.87 -29.98 3.77
CA MET A 531 7.09 -30.20 4.56
C MET A 531 8.26 -29.30 4.14
N ASP A 532 8.32 -28.88 2.87
CA ASP A 532 9.35 -27.97 2.37
C ASP A 532 9.24 -26.54 2.96
N THR A 533 8.11 -26.20 3.59
CA THR A 533 7.85 -24.85 4.12
C THR A 533 7.43 -24.87 5.59
N TYR A 534 6.69 -25.90 6.01
CA TYR A 534 6.07 -25.99 7.32
C TYR A 534 6.45 -27.27 8.04
N GLN A 535 6.55 -27.15 9.36
CA GLN A 535 6.64 -28.27 10.27
C GLN A 535 5.36 -28.36 11.09
N ILE A 536 4.77 -29.55 11.15
CA ILE A 536 3.56 -29.83 11.91
C ILE A 536 3.90 -30.81 13.03
N PHE A 537 3.48 -30.47 14.24
CA PHE A 537 3.62 -31.32 15.41
C PHE A 537 2.25 -31.74 15.92
N GLU A 538 2.13 -32.96 16.43
CA GLU A 538 0.91 -33.49 17.01
C GLU A 538 1.15 -33.90 18.46
N LYS A 539 0.27 -33.42 19.34
CA LYS A 539 0.08 -33.94 20.69
C LYS A 539 -1.15 -34.85 20.69
N PRO A 540 -1.02 -36.16 20.97
CA PRO A 540 -2.18 -37.02 21.14
C PRO A 540 -2.93 -36.66 22.44
N ALA A 541 -4.24 -36.90 22.48
CA ALA A 541 -4.97 -36.84 23.75
C ALA A 541 -4.45 -37.93 24.70
N SER A 542 -4.21 -37.58 25.95
CA SER A 542 -3.84 -38.55 26.98
C SER A 542 -4.94 -39.62 27.10
N GLY A 543 -4.59 -40.88 26.79
CA GLY A 543 -5.53 -42.02 26.79
C GLY A 543 -5.83 -42.66 25.43
N ALA A 544 -5.28 -42.15 24.31
CA ALA A 544 -5.53 -42.72 22.98
C ALA A 544 -4.64 -43.95 22.62
N ASP A 545 -3.52 -44.17 23.32
CA ASP A 545 -2.62 -45.33 23.10
C ASP A 545 -3.03 -46.59 23.91
N GLY A 546 -4.28 -46.65 24.35
CA GLY A 546 -4.83 -47.77 25.12
C GLY A 546 -6.09 -48.34 24.49
N ARG A 547 -6.00 -48.91 23.27
CA ARG A 547 -6.93 -49.93 22.76
C ARG A 547 -6.37 -50.66 21.55
#